data_AF-A0A5J4PI78-F1
#
_entry.id   AF-A0A5J4PI78-F1
#
_cell.length_a   1.000
_cell.length_b   1.000
_cell.length_c   1.000
_cell.angle_alpha   90.00
_cell.angle_beta   90.00
_cell.angle_gamma   90.00
#
_symmetry.space_group_name_H-M   'P 1'
#
loop_
_entity.id
_entity.type
_entity.pdbx_description
1 polymer ?
#
loop_
_entity_poly.entity_id
_entity_poly.type
_entity_poly.pdbx_seq_one_letter_code
_entity_poly.pdbx_strand_id
1 'polypeptide(L)'
;VLDTSCGSGGFLLHALKEIREEANELYGDKSSKWFNYWHDFAEKQLFGIEINEQISRVSKMNMIIHDDGHTNVITNDGLKNNRTIEIENRNLNFQDGTFDLIMTNPPFGSTIKADEVGYYKEYELFEKNLDITELKDRIADESNKNKWRLSQSTEILFLERCYKYLKKADIWQLLCQTAY
;
A
#
# COMPACT_ATOMS: atom_id res chain seq x y z
N VAL A 1 8.42 -2.77 4.97
CA VAL A 1 7.45 -3.62 4.24
C VAL A 1 6.09 -2.94 4.25
N LEU A 2 5.37 -2.94 3.13
CA LEU A 2 4.02 -2.39 3.03
C LEU A 2 3.08 -3.37 2.34
N ASP A 3 1.84 -3.44 2.82
CA ASP A 3 0.70 -4.01 2.10
C ASP A 3 -0.39 -2.94 1.91
N THR A 4 -0.62 -2.50 0.67
CA THR A 4 -1.58 -1.43 0.35
C THR A 4 -3.04 -1.88 0.37
N SER A 5 -3.30 -3.18 0.54
CA SER A 5 -4.64 -3.78 0.56
C SER A 5 -4.62 -5.01 1.45
N CYS A 6 -4.34 -4.80 2.74
CA CYS A 6 -3.87 -5.86 3.62
C CYS A 6 -4.93 -6.88 4.01
N GLY A 7 -6.21 -6.59 3.82
CA GLY A 7 -7.28 -7.47 4.26
C GLY A 7 -7.13 -7.78 5.74
N SER A 8 -7.18 -9.06 6.09
CA SER A 8 -6.97 -9.56 7.45
C SER A 8 -5.51 -9.55 7.94
N GLY A 9 -4.56 -9.07 7.13
CA GLY A 9 -3.14 -8.92 7.49
C GLY A 9 -2.26 -10.13 7.15
N GLY A 10 -2.69 -11.02 6.24
CA GLY A 10 -1.98 -12.27 5.92
C GLY A 10 -0.53 -12.07 5.47
N PHE A 11 -0.27 -11.15 4.53
CA PHE A 11 1.10 -10.86 4.09
C PHE A 11 1.95 -10.21 5.18
N LEU A 12 1.35 -9.37 6.02
CA LEU A 12 2.03 -8.74 7.15
C LEU A 12 2.48 -9.79 8.18
N LEU A 13 1.60 -10.74 8.51
CA LEU A 13 1.93 -11.87 9.39
C LEU A 13 3.02 -12.75 8.80
N HIS A 14 2.97 -12.98 7.48
CA HIS A 14 4.01 -13.74 6.80
C HIS A 14 5.37 -13.03 6.91
N ALA A 15 5.43 -11.74 6.60
CA ALA A 15 6.67 -10.96 6.73
C ALA A 15 7.19 -10.96 8.17
N LEU A 16 6.31 -10.77 9.17
CA LEU A 16 6.68 -10.85 10.58
C LEU A 16 7.23 -12.22 10.98
N LYS A 17 6.64 -13.30 10.45
CA LYS A 17 7.10 -14.67 10.69
C LYS A 17 8.51 -14.87 10.14
N GLU A 18 8.79 -14.46 8.91
CA GLU A 18 10.13 -14.58 8.31
C GLU A 18 11.20 -13.87 9.16
N ILE A 19 10.91 -12.64 9.62
CA ILE A 19 11.84 -11.89 10.50
C ILE A 19 12.03 -12.57 11.86
N ARG A 20 11.01 -13.25 12.39
CA ARG A 20 11.15 -14.04 13.63
C ARG A 20 12.03 -15.26 13.44
N GLU A 21 11.91 -15.95 12.30
CA GLU A 21 12.78 -17.09 12.00
C GLU A 21 14.23 -16.62 11.79
N GLU A 22 14.44 -15.51 11.09
CA GLU A 22 15.77 -14.89 10.99
C GLU A 22 16.33 -14.52 12.37
N ALA A 23 15.51 -13.95 13.25
CA ALA A 23 15.91 -13.67 14.63
C ALA A 23 16.30 -14.95 15.40
N ASN A 24 15.57 -16.05 15.20
CA ASN A 24 15.87 -17.35 15.80
C ASN A 24 17.25 -17.85 15.35
N GLU A 25 17.57 -17.73 14.06
CA GLU A 25 18.87 -18.14 13.51
C GLU A 25 20.02 -17.25 14.01
N LEU A 26 19.82 -15.94 14.08
CA LEU A 26 20.86 -14.97 14.46
C LEU A 26 21.18 -14.98 15.96
N TYR A 27 20.16 -15.15 16.81
CA TYR A 27 20.30 -14.96 18.25
C TYR A 27 20.11 -16.25 19.07
N GLY A 28 19.52 -17.31 18.49
CA GLY A 28 19.33 -18.64 19.09
C GLY A 28 18.34 -18.69 20.26
N ASP A 29 18.56 -17.85 21.27
CA ASP A 29 17.76 -17.74 22.47
C ASP A 29 16.84 -16.51 22.40
N LYS A 30 15.68 -16.59 23.09
CA LYS A 30 14.73 -15.47 23.31
C LYS A 30 15.29 -14.37 24.23
N SER A 31 16.51 -13.94 23.94
CA SER A 31 17.21 -12.84 24.59
C SER A 31 16.52 -11.50 24.29
N SER A 32 16.90 -10.46 25.03
CA SER A 32 16.41 -9.10 24.73
C SER A 32 16.78 -8.64 23.32
N LYS A 33 17.92 -9.10 22.77
CA LYS A 33 18.32 -8.78 21.39
C LYS A 33 17.40 -9.44 20.36
N TRP A 34 17.06 -10.71 20.59
CA TRP A 34 16.09 -11.44 19.77
C TRP A 34 14.73 -10.73 19.76
N PHE A 35 14.23 -10.36 20.95
CA PHE A 35 12.95 -9.68 21.07
C PHE A 35 12.98 -8.32 20.36
N ASN A 36 13.97 -7.49 20.66
CA ASN A 36 14.09 -6.17 20.04
C ASN A 36 14.22 -6.25 18.51
N TYR A 37 14.93 -7.25 17.98
CA TYR A 37 15.13 -7.38 16.53
C TYR A 37 13.79 -7.50 15.77
N TRP A 38 12.95 -8.47 16.13
CA TRP A 38 11.68 -8.66 15.41
C TRP A 38 10.63 -7.63 15.85
N HIS A 39 10.64 -7.20 17.11
CA HIS A 39 9.69 -6.22 17.63
C HIS A 39 9.94 -4.84 17.02
N ASP A 40 11.19 -4.35 16.98
CA ASP A 40 11.47 -3.07 16.31
C ASP A 40 11.07 -3.10 14.82
N PHE A 41 11.21 -4.25 14.15
CA PHE A 41 10.72 -4.41 12.79
C PHE A 41 9.19 -4.30 12.70
N ALA A 42 8.45 -4.98 13.58
CA ALA A 42 7.00 -4.94 13.59
C ALA A 42 6.46 -3.54 13.91
N GLU A 43 6.99 -2.88 14.95
CA GLU A 43 6.58 -1.54 15.37
C GLU A 43 6.91 -0.46 14.35
N LYS A 44 8.07 -0.56 13.67
CA LYS A 44 8.62 0.57 12.90
C LYS A 44 8.74 0.31 11.41
N GLN A 45 8.66 -0.94 10.94
CA GLN A 45 9.00 -1.33 9.57
C GLN A 45 7.91 -2.14 8.86
N LEU A 46 6.80 -2.48 9.54
CA LEU A 46 5.69 -3.26 8.98
C LEU A 46 4.41 -2.42 8.90
N PHE A 47 3.84 -2.28 7.70
CA PHE A 47 2.75 -1.32 7.44
C PHE A 47 1.63 -1.93 6.59
N GLY A 48 0.37 -1.57 6.90
CA GLY A 48 -0.80 -2.07 6.18
C GLY A 48 -1.87 -1.02 5.98
N ILE A 49 -2.53 -1.03 4.82
CA ILE A 49 -3.69 -0.20 4.51
C ILE A 49 -4.87 -1.11 4.19
N GLU A 50 -6.01 -0.85 4.81
CA GLU A 50 -7.26 -1.54 4.51
C GLU A 50 -8.41 -0.53 4.46
N ILE A 51 -9.21 -0.57 3.40
CA ILE A 51 -10.31 0.38 3.20
C ILE A 51 -11.51 0.07 4.10
N ASN A 52 -11.75 -1.22 4.38
CA ASN A 52 -12.89 -1.65 5.18
C ASN A 52 -12.55 -1.63 6.68
N GLU A 53 -13.27 -0.83 7.46
CA GLU A 53 -13.04 -0.69 8.90
C GLU A 53 -13.21 -2.00 9.69
N GLN A 54 -14.13 -2.88 9.30
CA GLN A 54 -14.33 -4.15 10.01
C GLN A 54 -13.15 -5.09 9.76
N ILE A 55 -12.68 -5.17 8.51
CA ILE A 55 -11.54 -6.01 8.13
C ILE A 55 -10.24 -5.45 8.72
N SER A 56 -10.06 -4.13 8.72
CA SER A 56 -8.89 -3.48 9.31
C SER A 56 -8.78 -3.75 10.81
N ARG A 57 -9.91 -3.80 11.53
CA ARG A 57 -9.97 -4.20 12.95
C ARG A 57 -9.51 -5.64 13.15
N VAL A 58 -9.90 -6.55 12.26
CA VAL A 58 -9.42 -7.94 12.29
C VAL A 58 -7.91 -8.00 12.07
N SER A 59 -7.39 -7.26 11.09
CA SER A 59 -5.94 -7.15 10.84
C SER A 59 -5.19 -6.61 12.06
N LYS A 60 -5.69 -5.54 12.67
CA LYS A 60 -5.13 -4.98 13.91
C LYS A 60 -5.15 -5.98 15.06
N MET A 61 -6.26 -6.70 15.25
CA MET A 61 -6.37 -7.74 16.27
C MET A 61 -5.36 -8.86 16.02
N ASN A 62 -5.18 -9.28 14.77
CA ASN A 62 -4.17 -10.26 14.40
C ASN A 62 -2.76 -9.76 14.76
N MET A 63 -2.43 -8.51 14.44
CA MET A 63 -1.14 -7.92 14.83
C MET A 63 -0.96 -7.85 16.36
N ILE A 64 -2.00 -7.47 17.12
CA ILE A 64 -1.97 -7.45 18.59
C ILE A 64 -1.72 -8.84 19.18
N ILE A 65 -2.39 -9.87 18.65
CA ILE A 65 -2.19 -11.26 19.09
C ILE A 65 -0.76 -11.71 18.86
N HIS A 66 -0.13 -11.20 17.80
CA HIS A 66 1.27 -11.43 17.49
C HIS A 66 2.20 -10.40 18.15
N ASP A 67 1.74 -9.71 19.20
CA ASP A 67 2.50 -8.83 20.09
C ASP A 67 3.14 -7.58 19.47
N ASP A 68 2.92 -7.24 18.19
CA ASP A 68 3.32 -5.93 17.63
C ASP A 68 2.83 -5.64 16.17
N GLY A 69 2.86 -4.37 15.75
CA GLY A 69 2.64 -3.87 14.38
C GLY A 69 1.26 -3.27 14.12
N HIS A 70 0.35 -3.33 15.10
CA HIS A 70 -1.05 -2.92 14.92
C HIS A 70 -1.24 -1.40 14.73
N THR A 71 -0.29 -0.58 15.18
CA THR A 71 -0.31 0.88 15.09
C THR A 71 -0.11 1.37 13.64
N ASN A 72 0.54 0.53 12.82
CA ASN A 72 0.83 0.81 11.42
C ASN A 72 -0.17 0.17 10.45
N VAL A 73 -1.21 -0.50 10.96
CA VAL A 73 -2.38 -0.88 10.16
C VAL A 73 -3.38 0.26 10.20
N ILE A 74 -3.65 0.89 9.06
CA ILE A 74 -4.54 2.04 8.96
C ILE A 74 -5.81 1.70 8.18
N THR A 75 -6.89 2.40 8.52
CA THR A 75 -8.15 2.32 7.80
C THR A 75 -8.24 3.49 6.83
N ASN A 76 -7.94 3.25 5.56
CA ASN A 76 -7.98 4.27 4.52
C ASN A 76 -8.03 3.65 3.13
N ASP A 77 -8.33 4.47 2.13
CA ASP A 77 -8.16 4.13 0.73
C ASP A 77 -6.67 4.16 0.35
N GLY A 78 -6.14 3.01 -0.06
CA GLY A 78 -4.73 2.83 -0.44
C GLY A 78 -4.31 3.67 -1.66
N LEU A 79 -5.26 4.19 -2.45
CA LEU A 79 -5.00 5.05 -3.60
C LEU A 79 -4.88 6.54 -3.25
N LYS A 80 -5.22 6.96 -2.03
CA LYS A 80 -4.96 8.34 -1.61
C LYS A 80 -3.47 8.62 -1.47
N ASN A 81 -3.07 9.88 -1.67
CA ASN A 81 -1.70 10.32 -1.42
C ASN A 81 -1.34 10.28 0.07
N ASN A 82 -0.04 10.26 0.35
CA ASN A 82 0.47 10.13 1.72
C ASN A 82 0.11 11.30 2.59
N ARG A 83 0.09 12.51 2.05
CA ARG A 83 -0.27 13.69 2.84
C ARG A 83 -1.69 13.57 3.39
N THR A 84 -2.61 13.01 2.59
CA THR A 84 -3.99 12.79 3.02
C THR A 84 -4.05 11.69 4.09
N ILE A 85 -3.36 10.57 3.85
CA ILE A 85 -3.26 9.46 4.81
C ILE A 85 -2.65 9.91 6.14
N GLU A 86 -1.58 10.68 6.09
CA GLU A 86 -0.88 11.24 7.24
C GLU A 86 -1.82 12.09 8.11
N ILE A 87 -2.57 12.99 7.48
CA ILE A 87 -3.53 13.88 8.16
C ILE A 87 -4.68 13.08 8.77
N GLU A 88 -5.25 12.15 8.00
CA GLU A 88 -6.43 11.38 8.41
C GLU A 88 -6.11 10.35 9.50
N ASN A 89 -4.94 9.72 9.45
CA ASN A 89 -4.57 8.62 10.35
C ASN A 89 -3.56 9.03 11.43
N ARG A 90 -3.02 10.25 11.39
CA ARG A 90 -1.98 10.77 12.32
C ARG A 90 -0.75 9.86 12.39
N ASN A 91 -0.44 9.18 11.29
CA ASN A 91 0.71 8.28 11.18
C ASN A 91 1.70 8.88 10.18
N LEU A 92 2.81 9.43 10.69
CA LEU A 92 3.85 10.10 9.91
C LEU A 92 4.76 9.14 9.14
N ASN A 93 4.61 7.83 9.35
CA ASN A 93 5.54 6.83 8.82
C ASN A 93 5.13 6.28 7.44
N PHE A 94 3.94 6.64 6.93
CA PHE A 94 3.51 6.36 5.56
C PHE A 94 4.09 7.41 4.61
N GLN A 95 5.29 7.16 4.11
CA GLN A 95 6.02 8.10 3.24
C GLN A 95 6.30 7.47 1.87
N ASP A 96 6.38 8.32 0.83
CA ASP A 96 6.64 7.87 -0.53
C ASP A 96 8.14 7.63 -0.65
N GLY A 97 8.54 6.63 -1.41
CA GLY A 97 9.95 6.32 -1.57
C GLY A 97 10.66 5.88 -0.29
N THR A 98 9.95 5.27 0.68
CA THR A 98 10.53 4.78 1.94
C THR A 98 10.36 3.27 2.16
N PHE A 99 9.69 2.55 1.27
CA PHE A 99 9.47 1.11 1.41
C PHE A 99 10.39 0.29 0.51
N ASP A 100 11.07 -0.70 1.07
CA ASP A 100 11.95 -1.62 0.32
C ASP A 100 11.17 -2.76 -0.37
N LEU A 101 10.05 -3.17 0.23
CA LEU A 101 9.25 -4.33 -0.17
C LEU A 101 7.77 -4.00 -0.06
N ILE A 102 7.02 -4.29 -1.12
CA ILE A 102 5.57 -4.25 -1.15
C ILE A 102 5.03 -5.64 -1.49
N MET A 103 4.22 -6.17 -0.59
CA MET A 103 3.52 -7.45 -0.75
C MET A 103 2.04 -7.17 -0.60
N THR A 104 1.28 -7.26 -1.70
CA THR A 104 -0.11 -6.83 -1.68
C THR A 104 -0.96 -7.58 -2.69
N ASN A 105 -2.26 -7.67 -2.42
CA ASN A 105 -3.26 -8.23 -3.31
C ASN A 105 -4.35 -7.16 -3.49
N PRO A 106 -4.14 -6.20 -4.40
CA PRO A 106 -5.05 -5.08 -4.56
C PRO A 106 -6.40 -5.57 -5.09
N PRO A 107 -7.50 -4.83 -4.86
CA PRO A 107 -8.81 -5.21 -5.38
C PRO A 107 -8.79 -5.32 -6.93
N PHE A 108 -9.20 -6.48 -7.43
CA PHE A 108 -9.26 -6.80 -8.86
C PHE A 108 -10.69 -6.69 -9.43
N GLY A 109 -10.79 -6.50 -10.75
CA GLY A 109 -12.04 -6.58 -11.52
C GLY A 109 -12.93 -5.34 -11.43
N SER A 110 -12.42 -4.23 -10.92
CA SER A 110 -13.16 -2.97 -10.77
C SER A 110 -12.53 -1.82 -11.56
N THR A 111 -13.32 -0.79 -11.83
CA THR A 111 -12.89 0.41 -12.53
C THR A 111 -13.28 1.62 -11.70
N ILE A 112 -12.36 2.57 -11.55
CA ILE A 112 -12.59 3.83 -10.83
C ILE A 112 -12.86 4.91 -11.86
N LYS A 113 -13.94 5.69 -11.69
CA LYS A 113 -14.20 6.85 -12.53
C LYS A 113 -13.55 8.10 -11.95
N ALA A 114 -13.07 8.97 -12.84
CA ALA A 114 -12.37 10.19 -12.46
C ALA A 114 -13.26 11.19 -11.70
N ASP A 115 -14.57 11.20 -11.94
CA ASP A 115 -15.53 12.07 -11.24
C ASP A 115 -15.92 11.55 -9.84
N GLU A 116 -15.60 10.29 -9.52
CA GLU A 116 -15.90 9.66 -8.23
C GLU A 116 -14.79 9.87 -7.19
N VAL A 117 -13.57 10.24 -7.62
CA VAL A 117 -12.39 10.31 -6.75
C VAL A 117 -11.65 11.63 -6.89
N GLY A 118 -11.12 12.17 -5.78
CA GLY A 118 -10.37 13.45 -5.81
C GLY A 118 -8.93 13.34 -6.30
N TYR A 119 -8.36 12.13 -6.27
CA TYR A 119 -6.93 11.90 -6.51
C TYR A 119 -6.58 11.56 -7.96
N TYR A 120 -7.55 11.45 -8.89
CA TYR A 120 -7.27 11.01 -10.27
C TYR A 120 -6.22 11.87 -11.01
N LYS A 121 -6.16 13.17 -10.69
CA LYS A 121 -5.17 14.10 -11.28
C LYS A 121 -3.74 13.82 -10.83
N GLU A 122 -3.57 13.03 -9.78
CA GLU A 122 -2.26 12.69 -9.19
C GLU A 122 -1.65 11.43 -9.81
N TYR A 123 -2.39 10.74 -10.69
CA TYR A 123 -1.99 9.48 -11.32
C TYR A 123 -1.61 9.68 -12.79
N GLU A 124 -0.37 9.33 -13.13
CA GLU A 124 0.16 9.43 -14.49
C GLU A 124 -0.53 8.45 -15.43
N LEU A 125 -0.92 7.26 -14.96
CA LEU A 125 -1.64 6.26 -15.76
C LEU A 125 -3.13 6.60 -15.93
N PHE A 126 -3.63 7.59 -15.18
CA PHE A 126 -4.90 8.27 -15.47
C PHE A 126 -4.76 9.30 -16.58
N GLU A 127 -3.59 9.92 -16.70
CA GLU A 127 -3.23 10.85 -17.76
C GLU A 127 -2.91 10.09 -19.05
N LYS A 128 -3.37 10.59 -20.20
CA LYS A 128 -3.07 9.95 -21.49
C LYS A 128 -2.12 10.81 -22.31
N ASN A 129 -0.97 10.24 -22.67
CA ASN A 129 -0.30 10.50 -23.95
C ASN A 129 -0.51 9.26 -24.82
N LEU A 130 -1.55 9.20 -25.68
CA LEU A 130 -1.64 8.22 -26.78
C LEU A 130 -2.80 8.48 -27.76
N ASP A 131 -2.50 8.12 -29.01
CA ASP A 131 -3.10 8.49 -30.29
C ASP A 131 -4.64 8.45 -30.44
N ILE A 132 -5.10 9.50 -31.13
CA ILE A 132 -6.25 9.74 -32.05
C ILE A 132 -7.58 8.97 -31.90
N THR A 133 -7.70 7.77 -31.35
CA THR A 133 -8.93 6.95 -31.47
C THR A 133 -9.96 7.08 -30.35
N GLU A 134 -9.62 7.61 -29.17
CA GLU A 134 -10.55 7.72 -28.02
C GLU A 134 -10.92 9.17 -27.73
N LEU A 135 -11.72 9.77 -28.61
CA LEU A 135 -12.11 11.19 -28.56
C LEU A 135 -13.39 11.48 -27.75
N LYS A 136 -14.17 10.47 -27.38
CA LYS A 136 -15.54 10.66 -26.86
C LYS A 136 -15.66 10.64 -25.32
N ASP A 137 -14.70 10.05 -24.62
CA ASP A 137 -14.76 9.84 -23.18
C ASP A 137 -13.68 10.68 -22.47
N ARG A 138 -13.96 11.96 -22.19
CA ARG A 138 -12.94 12.89 -21.63
C ARG A 138 -13.51 13.85 -20.60
N ILE A 139 -12.70 14.13 -19.57
CA ILE A 139 -12.77 15.36 -18.78
C ILE A 139 -11.66 16.27 -19.30
N ALA A 140 -12.03 17.43 -19.84
CA ALA A 140 -11.09 18.47 -20.23
C ALA A 140 -11.07 19.55 -19.15
N ASP A 141 -9.90 19.92 -18.66
CA ASP A 141 -9.71 21.13 -17.87
C ASP A 141 -9.49 22.27 -18.87
N GLU A 142 -10.38 23.27 -18.91
CA GLU A 142 -10.35 24.35 -19.92
C GLU A 142 -9.04 25.16 -19.91
N SER A 143 -8.22 24.98 -18.87
CA SER A 143 -6.99 25.72 -18.62
C SER A 143 -5.68 24.95 -18.88
N ASN A 144 -5.70 23.63 -19.07
CA ASN A 144 -4.48 22.82 -19.08
C ASN A 144 -4.46 21.79 -20.23
N LYS A 145 -3.28 21.59 -20.85
CA LYS A 145 -3.09 20.69 -22.01
C LYS A 145 -3.33 19.20 -21.69
N ASN A 146 -3.49 18.85 -20.42
CA ASN A 146 -3.58 17.46 -19.97
C ASN A 146 -5.00 16.92 -20.20
N LYS A 147 -5.08 15.66 -20.63
CA LYS A 147 -6.33 14.94 -20.85
C LYS A 147 -6.31 13.67 -20.01
N TRP A 148 -7.35 13.51 -19.19
CA TRP A 148 -7.51 12.33 -18.34
C TRP A 148 -8.55 11.38 -18.92
N ARG A 149 -8.38 10.09 -18.65
CA ARG A 149 -9.38 9.06 -18.93
C ARG A 149 -10.61 9.28 -18.04
N LEU A 150 -11.81 8.95 -18.53
CA LEU A 150 -13.02 8.94 -17.68
C LEU A 150 -12.91 7.90 -16.56
N SER A 151 -12.19 6.80 -16.80
CA SER A 151 -12.05 5.73 -15.84
C SER A 151 -10.73 4.97 -16.05
N GLN A 152 -10.29 4.27 -15.01
CA GLN A 152 -9.10 3.43 -15.04
C GLN A 152 -9.30 2.18 -14.16
N SER A 153 -8.71 1.05 -14.57
CA SER A 153 -8.72 -0.19 -13.80
C SER A 153 -8.05 0.03 -12.44
N THR A 154 -8.69 -0.44 -11.38
CA THR A 154 -8.22 -0.29 -10.00
C THR A 154 -6.81 -0.86 -9.83
N GLU A 155 -6.53 -2.00 -10.46
CA GLU A 155 -5.24 -2.67 -10.45
C GLU A 155 -4.11 -1.77 -10.97
N ILE A 156 -4.35 -1.06 -12.08
CA ILE A 156 -3.36 -0.19 -12.70
C ILE A 156 -3.00 0.96 -11.75
N LEU A 157 -4.00 1.50 -11.06
CA LEU A 157 -3.80 2.57 -10.08
C LEU A 157 -3.04 2.06 -8.86
N PHE A 158 -3.38 0.88 -8.35
CA PHE A 158 -2.63 0.28 -7.24
C PHE A 158 -1.17 0.00 -7.62
N LEU A 159 -0.89 -0.47 -8.83
CA LEU A 159 0.48 -0.65 -9.32
C LEU A 159 1.26 0.66 -9.37
N GLU A 160 0.67 1.73 -9.93
CA GLU A 160 1.31 3.05 -9.95
C GLU A 160 1.53 3.58 -8.52
N ARG A 161 0.57 3.34 -7.62
CA ARG A 161 0.66 3.77 -6.24
C ARG A 161 1.76 3.02 -5.49
N CYS A 162 1.84 1.70 -5.66
CA CYS A 162 2.93 0.88 -5.13
C CYS A 162 4.29 1.39 -5.62
N TYR A 163 4.39 1.73 -6.91
CA TYR A 163 5.61 2.29 -7.48
C TYR A 163 6.06 3.58 -6.78
N LYS A 164 5.12 4.47 -6.41
CA LYS A 164 5.43 5.71 -5.66
C LYS A 164 5.91 5.44 -4.22
N TYR A 165 5.41 4.39 -3.57
CA TYR A 165 5.84 4.00 -2.23
C TYR A 165 7.26 3.39 -2.18
N LEU A 166 7.68 2.72 -3.25
CA LEU A 166 8.97 2.05 -3.31
C LEU A 166 10.13 3.04 -3.28
N LYS A 167 11.13 2.77 -2.42
CA LYS A 167 12.41 3.50 -2.45
C LYS A 167 12.98 3.47 -3.86
N LYS A 168 13.56 4.59 -4.31
CA LYS A 168 14.38 4.63 -5.53
C LYS A 168 15.73 3.94 -5.22
N ALA A 169 15.75 2.62 -5.29
CA ALA A 169 16.94 1.78 -5.08
C ALA A 169 17.04 0.69 -6.15
N ASP A 170 18.21 0.08 -6.29
CA ASP A 170 18.55 -0.85 -7.39
C ASP A 170 17.75 -2.16 -7.38
N ILE A 171 17.17 -2.55 -6.24
CA ILE A 171 16.38 -3.78 -6.07
C ILE A 171 15.13 -3.44 -5.27
N TRP A 172 13.97 -3.58 -5.91
CA TRP A 172 12.65 -3.58 -5.29
C TRP A 172 11.95 -4.87 -5.67
N GLN A 173 11.09 -5.38 -4.80
CA GLN A 173 10.27 -6.54 -5.08
C GLN A 173 8.80 -6.16 -4.88
N LEU A 174 8.03 -6.29 -5.96
CA LEU A 174 6.58 -6.16 -5.93
C LEU A 174 6.00 -7.56 -6.09
N LEU A 175 5.42 -8.09 -5.01
CA LEU A 175 4.68 -9.34 -5.06
C LEU A 175 3.19 -9.00 -5.10
N CYS A 176 2.62 -9.08 -6.31
CA CYS A 176 1.17 -9.02 -6.53
C CYS A 176 0.64 -10.44 -6.73
N GLN A 177 -0.21 -10.90 -5.83
CA GLN A 177 -0.94 -12.15 -6.03
C GLN A 177 -2.24 -11.85 -6.76
N THR A 178 -2.44 -12.42 -7.96
CA THR A 178 -3.73 -12.40 -8.65
C THR A 178 -4.62 -13.51 -8.08
N ALA A 179 -5.82 -13.17 -7.64
CA ALA A 179 -6.84 -14.17 -7.35
C ALA A 179 -7.25 -14.86 -8.67
N TYR A 180 -7.04 -16.17 -8.77
CA TYR A 180 -7.54 -17.02 -9.85
C TYR A 180 -8.84 -17.70 -9.42
#